data_AF-A0AAU4NVQ5-F1
#
_entry.id   AF-A0AAU4NVQ5-F1
#
_cell.length_a   1.000
_cell.length_b   1.000
_cell.length_c   1.000
_cell.angle_alpha   90.00
_cell.angle_beta   90.00
_cell.angle_gamma   90.00
#
_symmetry.space_group_name_H-M   'P 1'
#
loop_
_entity.id
_entity.type
_entity.pdbx_description
1 polymer ?
#
loop_
_entity_poly.entity_id
_entity_poly.type
_entity_poly.pdbx_seq_one_letter_code
_entity_poly.pdbx_strand_id
1 'polypeptide(L)'
;MTERKPSDISVQTWVDRQIASAQENGAFENLPGLGKPIPPSSTDELSWVRGYLKRENLSGDALLPTPLRLRKEVERLPEALRDVRSEDAVRAIVKDLNARIMDWLRAPVGPQVPIGRVDADEVVAQWTRDRSAARAALAAKKASLQQAGLMTSDPAPPARAASRARRPWLRWVRRRP
;
A
#
# COMPACT_ATOMS: atom_id res chain seq x y z
N MET A 1 -26.88 4.03 7.22
CA MET A 1 -26.93 5.51 7.15
C MET A 1 -27.51 5.97 8.47
N THR A 2 -26.78 6.73 9.29
CA THR A 2 -27.33 7.22 10.56
C THR A 2 -28.21 8.44 10.26
N GLU A 3 -29.49 8.39 10.65
CA GLU A 3 -30.38 9.55 10.55
C GLU A 3 -29.83 10.71 11.40
N ARG A 4 -30.13 11.95 11.02
CA ARG A 4 -29.79 13.10 11.86
C ARG A 4 -30.84 13.25 12.96
N LYS A 5 -30.39 13.72 14.12
CA LYS A 5 -31.26 14.09 15.24
C LYS A 5 -32.28 15.16 14.81
N PRO A 6 -33.59 14.94 14.99
CA PRO A 6 -34.62 15.96 14.85
C PRO A 6 -34.45 17.11 15.87
N SER A 7 -34.78 18.34 15.48
CA SER A 7 -34.59 19.54 16.31
C SER A 7 -35.56 19.66 17.49
N ASP A 8 -36.69 18.96 17.43
CA ASP A 8 -37.82 18.99 18.35
C ASP A 8 -37.68 18.05 19.56
N ILE A 9 -36.65 17.19 19.59
CA ILE A 9 -36.42 16.24 20.68
C ILE A 9 -35.04 16.41 21.34
N SER A 10 -34.91 15.93 22.57
CA SER A 10 -33.62 15.96 23.28
C SER A 10 -32.63 14.95 22.67
N VAL A 11 -31.33 15.16 22.89
CA VAL A 11 -30.29 14.20 22.43
C VAL A 11 -30.49 12.85 23.10
N GLN A 12 -30.75 12.84 24.41
CA GLN A 12 -30.94 11.62 25.19
C GLN A 12 -32.12 10.80 24.65
N THR A 13 -33.30 11.41 24.50
CA THR A 13 -34.50 10.74 23.96
C THR A 13 -34.28 10.19 22.56
N TRP A 14 -33.54 10.92 21.71
CA TRP A 14 -33.21 10.46 20.36
C TRP A 14 -32.24 9.26 20.36
N VAL A 15 -31.24 9.27 21.24
CA VAL A 15 -30.30 8.14 21.42
C VAL A 15 -31.03 6.93 21.95
N ASP A 16 -31.86 7.08 22.98
CA ASP A 16 -32.65 5.99 23.57
C ASP A 16 -33.57 5.34 22.53
N ARG A 17 -34.23 6.15 21.69
CA ARG A 17 -35.07 5.66 20.59
C ARG A 17 -34.27 4.86 19.56
N GLN A 18 -33.05 5.27 19.23
CA GLN A 18 -32.18 4.51 18.31
C GLN A 18 -31.70 3.19 18.93
N ILE A 19 -31.37 3.17 20.22
CA ILE A 19 -30.96 1.95 20.91
C ILE A 19 -32.11 0.93 20.93
N ALA A 20 -33.31 1.38 21.30
CA ALA A 20 -34.51 0.54 21.30
C ALA A 20 -34.81 -0.03 19.91
N SER A 21 -34.80 0.82 18.88
CA SER A 21 -34.98 0.36 17.50
C SER A 21 -33.89 -0.62 17.06
N ALA A 22 -32.63 -0.41 17.44
CA ALA A 22 -31.54 -1.34 17.12
C ALA A 22 -31.71 -2.70 17.82
N GLN A 23 -32.21 -2.72 19.06
CA GLN A 23 -32.56 -3.96 19.77
C GLN A 23 -33.71 -4.70 19.10
N GLU A 24 -34.81 -4.03 18.76
CA GLU A 24 -35.96 -4.63 18.08
C GLU A 24 -35.57 -5.26 16.73
N ASN A 25 -34.63 -4.63 16.02
CA ASN A 25 -34.10 -5.14 14.76
C ASN A 25 -33.01 -6.23 14.93
N GLY A 26 -32.72 -6.64 16.16
CA GLY A 26 -31.70 -7.67 16.44
C GLY A 26 -30.28 -7.23 16.09
N ALA A 27 -29.98 -5.93 16.04
CA ALA A 27 -28.65 -5.44 15.69
C ALA A 27 -27.56 -5.83 16.70
N PHE A 28 -27.96 -6.24 17.90
CA PHE A 28 -27.09 -6.77 18.95
C PHE A 28 -27.06 -8.31 19.00
N GLU A 29 -27.82 -9.00 18.15
CA GLU A 29 -27.76 -10.45 17.99
C GLU A 29 -26.56 -10.85 17.12
N ASN A 30 -25.93 -11.99 17.42
CA ASN A 30 -24.80 -12.54 16.65
C ASN A 30 -23.58 -11.59 16.51
N LEU A 31 -23.30 -10.78 17.54
CA LEU A 31 -22.13 -9.92 17.54
C LEU A 31 -20.82 -10.73 17.45
N PRO A 32 -19.81 -10.25 16.71
CA PRO A 32 -18.50 -10.89 16.66
C PRO A 32 -17.86 -10.83 18.04
N GLY A 33 -17.85 -11.95 18.75
CA GLY A 33 -17.35 -12.04 20.13
C GLY A 33 -18.42 -12.34 21.18
N LEU A 34 -19.71 -12.42 20.81
CA LEU A 34 -20.78 -12.79 21.73
C LEU A 34 -20.50 -14.15 22.38
N GLY A 35 -20.50 -14.21 23.71
CA GLY A 35 -20.21 -15.41 24.49
C GLY A 35 -18.75 -15.88 24.49
N LYS A 36 -17.85 -15.18 23.79
CA LYS A 36 -16.41 -15.49 23.81
C LYS A 36 -15.75 -14.75 24.97
N PRO A 37 -14.73 -15.35 25.62
CA PRO A 37 -13.96 -14.64 26.63
C PRO A 37 -13.34 -13.38 26.03
N ILE A 38 -13.34 -12.29 26.81
CA ILE A 38 -12.63 -11.07 26.42
C ILE A 38 -11.16 -11.45 26.25
N PRO A 39 -10.55 -11.20 25.08
CA PRO A 39 -9.13 -11.48 24.88
C PRO A 39 -8.33 -10.76 25.97
N PRO A 40 -7.26 -11.38 26.51
CA PRO A 40 -6.45 -10.74 27.53
C PRO A 40 -6.04 -9.35 27.03
N SER A 41 -6.41 -8.30 27.78
CA SER A 41 -6.06 -6.94 27.41
C SER A 41 -4.54 -6.85 27.42
N SER A 42 -3.92 -6.52 26.29
CA SER A 42 -2.55 -6.05 26.36
C SER A 42 -2.58 -4.76 27.17
N THR A 43 -1.75 -4.65 28.20
CA THR A 43 -1.57 -3.46 29.07
C THR A 43 -1.24 -2.18 28.28
N ASP A 44 -1.02 -2.30 26.98
CA ASP A 44 -0.72 -1.21 26.07
C ASP A 44 -1.98 -0.46 25.59
N GLU A 45 -1.95 0.85 25.79
CA GLU A 45 -2.97 1.82 25.36
C GLU A 45 -3.22 1.79 23.84
N LEU A 46 -2.22 1.41 23.03
CA LEU A 46 -2.31 1.39 21.57
C LEU A 46 -2.84 0.06 20.98
N SER A 47 -3.30 -0.85 21.83
CA SER A 47 -3.81 -2.16 21.43
C SER A 47 -4.96 -2.12 20.42
N TRP A 48 -5.90 -1.18 20.61
CA TRP A 48 -7.02 -0.97 19.70
C TRP A 48 -6.55 -0.45 18.33
N VAL A 49 -5.50 0.39 18.29
CA VAL A 49 -4.90 0.92 17.05
C VAL A 49 -4.29 -0.22 16.24
N ARG A 50 -3.52 -1.10 16.89
CA ARG A 50 -2.95 -2.29 16.24
C ARG A 50 -4.06 -3.23 15.75
N GLY A 51 -5.10 -3.42 16.55
CA GLY A 51 -6.28 -4.17 16.16
C GLY A 51 -6.95 -3.59 14.91
N TYR A 52 -7.11 -2.27 14.85
CA TYR A 52 -7.67 -1.57 13.69
C TYR A 52 -6.79 -1.72 12.45
N LEU A 53 -5.48 -1.47 12.57
CA LEU A 53 -4.54 -1.65 11.46
C LEU A 53 -4.59 -3.06 10.88
N LYS A 54 -4.64 -4.08 11.74
CA LYS A 54 -4.73 -5.48 11.32
C LYS A 54 -6.04 -5.78 10.61
N ARG A 55 -7.17 -5.28 11.13
CA ARG A 55 -8.50 -5.47 10.52
C ARG A 55 -8.60 -4.83 9.13
N GLU A 56 -8.05 -3.64 8.97
CA GLU A 56 -8.09 -2.87 7.71
C GLU A 56 -6.93 -3.19 6.75
N ASN A 57 -6.07 -4.16 7.10
CA ASN A 57 -4.86 -4.50 6.36
C ASN A 57 -3.96 -3.28 6.05
N LEU A 58 -3.87 -2.36 7.02
CA LEU A 58 -3.06 -1.15 6.93
C LEU A 58 -1.66 -1.42 7.49
N SER A 59 -0.64 -0.96 6.76
CA SER A 59 0.74 -0.98 7.26
C SER A 59 0.89 -0.02 8.45
N GLY A 60 1.70 -0.41 9.44
CA GLY A 60 2.10 0.48 10.54
C GLY A 60 2.81 1.76 10.07
N ASP A 61 3.32 1.76 8.83
CA ASP A 61 3.92 2.93 8.19
C ASP A 61 2.93 4.10 8.03
N ALA A 62 1.63 3.81 8.02
CA ALA A 62 0.58 4.82 7.98
C ALA A 62 0.55 5.70 9.23
N LEU A 63 1.05 5.20 10.37
CA LEU A 63 1.13 5.92 11.64
C LEU A 63 2.42 6.75 11.78
N LEU A 64 3.40 6.55 10.89
CA LEU A 64 4.67 7.27 10.99
C LEU A 64 4.44 8.77 10.74
N PRO A 65 5.11 9.65 11.52
CA PRO A 65 5.26 11.05 11.17
C PRO A 65 5.77 11.20 9.74
N THR A 66 5.33 12.24 9.04
CA THR A 66 5.69 12.54 7.64
C THR A 66 7.18 12.34 7.32
N PRO A 67 8.14 12.88 8.08
CA PRO A 67 9.56 12.69 7.75
C PRO A 67 10.02 11.23 7.83
N LEU A 68 9.59 10.47 8.84
CA LEU A 68 9.95 9.04 8.94
C LEU A 68 9.34 8.23 7.81
N ARG A 69 8.12 8.59 7.37
CA ARG A 69 7.49 7.97 6.20
C ARG A 69 8.30 8.26 4.92
N LEU A 70 8.68 9.51 4.69
CA LEU A 70 9.49 9.90 3.53
C LEU A 70 10.85 9.19 3.51
N ARG A 71 11.54 9.13 4.65
CA ARG A 71 12.82 8.39 4.76
C ARG A 71 12.65 6.91 4.41
N LYS A 72 11.61 6.28 4.93
CA LYS A 72 11.30 4.87 4.66
C LYS A 72 10.94 4.63 3.19
N GLU A 73 10.26 5.57 2.55
CA GLU A 73 9.99 5.51 1.11
C GLU A 73 11.27 5.60 0.28
N VAL A 74 12.23 6.45 0.67
CA VAL A 74 13.55 6.53 0.03
C VAL A 74 14.30 5.20 0.18
N GLU A 75 14.32 4.61 1.39
CA GLU A 75 15.00 3.33 1.65
C GLU A 75 14.38 2.16 0.85
N ARG A 76 13.06 2.18 0.65
CA ARG A 76 12.33 1.13 -0.09
C ARG A 76 12.22 1.39 -1.59
N LEU A 77 12.72 2.52 -2.07
CA LEU A 77 12.64 2.90 -3.48
C LEU A 77 13.21 1.80 -4.41
N PRO A 78 14.36 1.16 -4.14
CA PRO A 78 14.87 0.09 -5.01
C PRO A 78 13.92 -1.10 -5.12
N GLU A 79 13.24 -1.47 -4.04
CA GLU A 79 12.28 -2.58 -4.03
C GLU A 79 10.99 -2.21 -4.76
N ALA A 80 10.48 -0.99 -4.56
CA ALA A 80 9.29 -0.49 -5.25
C ALA A 80 9.47 -0.42 -6.78
N LEU A 81 10.71 -0.22 -7.26
CA LEU A 81 11.01 -0.10 -8.68
C LEU A 81 11.23 -1.44 -9.40
N ARG A 82 11.30 -2.57 -8.68
CA ARG A 82 11.59 -3.90 -9.27
C ARG A 82 10.62 -4.29 -10.38
N ASP A 83 9.33 -3.99 -10.22
CA ASP A 83 8.29 -4.36 -11.16
C ASP A 83 8.06 -3.31 -12.28
N VAL A 84 8.69 -2.14 -12.17
CA VAL A 84 8.54 -1.04 -13.12
C VAL A 84 9.26 -1.39 -14.43
N ARG A 85 8.58 -1.18 -15.57
CA ARG A 85 9.04 -1.64 -16.89
C ARG A 85 9.67 -0.56 -17.77
N SER A 86 9.46 0.72 -17.46
CA SER A 86 9.91 1.85 -18.28
C SER A 86 10.71 2.85 -17.44
N GLU A 87 11.80 3.35 -18.02
CA GLU A 87 12.62 4.40 -17.39
C GLU A 87 11.80 5.66 -17.07
N ASP A 88 10.93 6.10 -17.98
CA ASP A 88 10.06 7.27 -17.75
C ASP A 88 9.19 7.10 -16.50
N ALA A 89 8.72 5.88 -16.23
CA ALA A 89 7.94 5.60 -15.02
C ALA A 89 8.80 5.63 -13.76
N VAL A 90 10.04 5.13 -13.84
CA VAL A 90 11.01 5.25 -12.73
C VAL A 90 11.26 6.73 -12.42
N ARG A 91 11.58 7.53 -13.44
CA ARG A 91 11.82 8.98 -13.30
C ARG A 91 10.58 9.70 -12.75
N ALA A 92 9.38 9.32 -13.18
CA ALA A 92 8.14 9.89 -12.65
C ALA A 92 7.94 9.58 -11.16
N ILE A 93 8.22 8.35 -10.73
CA ILE A 93 8.12 7.95 -9.31
C ILE A 93 9.12 8.73 -8.46
N VAL A 94 10.38 8.83 -8.91
CA VAL A 94 11.41 9.60 -8.20
C VAL A 94 11.03 11.09 -8.15
N LYS A 95 10.47 11.64 -9.23
CA LYS A 95 10.00 13.03 -9.27
C LYS A 95 8.89 13.28 -8.26
N ASP A 96 7.90 12.38 -8.15
CA ASP A 96 6.82 12.49 -7.17
C ASP A 96 7.35 12.43 -5.73
N LEU A 97 8.24 11.48 -5.44
CA LEU A 97 8.88 11.36 -4.13
C LEU A 97 9.65 12.64 -3.79
N ASN A 98 10.44 13.16 -4.73
CA ASN A 98 11.19 14.41 -4.55
C ASN A 98 10.27 15.62 -4.34
N ALA A 99 9.12 15.68 -5.01
CA ALA A 99 8.14 16.74 -4.78
C ALA A 99 7.64 16.71 -3.33
N ARG A 100 7.29 15.52 -2.82
CA ARG A 100 6.83 15.34 -1.43
C ARG A 100 7.93 15.63 -0.40
N ILE A 101 9.18 15.28 -0.70
CA ILE A 101 10.34 15.66 0.12
C ILE A 101 10.49 17.18 0.16
N MET A 102 10.40 17.84 -0.99
CA MET A 102 10.51 19.30 -1.08
C MET A 102 9.38 20.02 -0.35
N ASP A 103 8.14 19.50 -0.43
CA ASP A 103 7.01 20.07 0.30
C ASP A 103 7.22 20.02 1.81
N TRP A 104 7.75 18.91 2.33
CA TRP A 104 8.10 18.81 3.75
C TRP A 104 9.29 19.71 4.11
N LEU A 105 10.33 19.78 3.28
CA LEU A 105 11.48 20.66 3.53
C LEU A 105 11.10 22.14 3.56
N ARG A 106 10.07 22.57 2.82
CA ARG A 106 9.56 23.94 2.86
C ARG A 106 8.79 24.26 4.14
N ALA A 107 8.10 23.27 4.71
CA ALA A 107 7.26 23.43 5.90
C ALA A 107 7.39 22.18 6.81
N PRO A 108 8.52 22.04 7.52
CA PRO A 108 8.79 20.81 8.28
C PRO A 108 7.87 20.70 9.49
N VAL A 109 7.08 19.63 9.51
CA VAL A 109 6.23 19.23 10.65
C VAL A 109 6.72 17.90 11.21
N GLY A 110 6.80 17.80 12.54
CA GLY A 110 7.20 16.61 13.26
C GLY A 110 8.71 16.55 13.58
N PRO A 111 9.28 15.35 13.80
CA PRO A 111 10.68 15.22 14.19
C PRO A 111 11.62 15.65 13.08
N GLN A 112 12.74 16.28 13.45
CA GLN A 112 13.76 16.75 12.51
C GLN A 112 14.61 15.55 12.06
N VAL A 113 14.39 15.09 10.83
CA VAL A 113 15.10 13.94 10.25
C VAL A 113 15.88 14.42 9.03
N PRO A 114 17.18 14.07 8.89
CA PRO A 114 17.93 14.40 7.68
C PRO A 114 17.39 13.59 6.50
N ILE A 115 16.79 14.29 5.52
CA ILE A 115 16.25 13.72 4.29
C ILE A 115 16.61 14.65 3.14
N GLY A 116 17.29 14.09 2.13
CA GLY A 116 17.65 14.79 0.90
C GLY A 116 16.81 14.34 -0.28
N ARG A 117 16.86 15.11 -1.37
CA ARG A 117 16.33 14.68 -2.66
C ARG A 117 17.10 13.46 -3.15
N VAL A 118 16.39 12.56 -3.81
CA VAL A 118 16.96 11.38 -4.46
C VAL A 118 17.35 11.74 -5.89
N ASP A 119 18.56 11.35 -6.31
CA ASP A 119 19.02 11.52 -7.68
C ASP A 119 18.31 10.52 -8.61
N ALA A 120 17.61 11.04 -9.62
CA ALA A 120 16.88 10.22 -10.57
C ALA A 120 17.79 9.43 -11.51
N ASP A 121 18.95 9.98 -11.89
CA ASP A 121 19.88 9.33 -12.80
C ASP A 121 20.58 8.15 -12.10
N GLU A 122 20.98 8.33 -10.84
CA GLU A 122 21.54 7.25 -10.03
C GLU A 122 20.55 6.10 -9.85
N VAL A 123 19.29 6.42 -9.54
CA VAL A 123 18.23 5.42 -9.37
C VAL A 123 17.96 4.66 -10.66
N VAL A 124 17.91 5.36 -11.81
CA VAL A 124 17.72 4.73 -13.12
C VAL A 124 18.90 3.83 -13.48
N ALA A 125 20.13 4.26 -13.20
CA ALA A 125 21.33 3.46 -13.43
C ALA A 125 21.32 2.18 -12.58
N GLN A 126 20.94 2.27 -11.30
CA GLN A 126 20.78 1.12 -10.41
C GLN A 126 19.67 0.18 -10.89
N TRP A 127 18.48 0.71 -11.18
CA TRP A 127 17.35 -0.07 -11.70
C TRP A 127 17.69 -0.83 -12.99
N THR A 128 18.43 -0.19 -13.89
CA THR A 128 18.88 -0.82 -15.15
C THR A 128 19.84 -1.97 -14.88
N ARG A 129 20.82 -1.77 -13.99
CA ARG A 129 21.75 -2.81 -13.55
C ARG A 129 21.01 -4.00 -12.94
N ASP A 130 20.09 -3.76 -12.02
CA ASP A 130 19.34 -4.83 -11.34
C ASP A 130 18.49 -5.65 -12.32
N ARG A 131 17.82 -4.99 -13.27
CA ARG A 131 17.08 -5.71 -14.33
C ARG A 131 17.99 -6.49 -15.26
N SER A 132 19.16 -5.95 -15.61
CA SER A 132 20.10 -6.65 -16.48
C SER A 132 20.60 -7.94 -15.80
N ALA A 133 20.92 -7.87 -14.51
CA ALA A 133 21.31 -9.02 -13.70
C ALA A 133 20.17 -10.05 -13.57
N ALA A 134 18.94 -9.60 -13.29
CA ALA A 134 17.78 -10.48 -13.21
C ALA A 134 17.48 -11.19 -14.54
N ARG A 135 17.62 -10.49 -15.68
CA ARG A 135 17.48 -11.08 -17.01
C ARG A 135 18.56 -12.12 -17.31
N ALA A 136 19.81 -11.83 -16.96
CA ALA A 136 20.92 -12.77 -17.13
C ALA A 136 20.73 -14.03 -16.28
N ALA A 137 20.31 -13.90 -15.02
CA ALA A 137 20.02 -15.03 -14.14
C ALA A 137 18.86 -15.90 -14.66
N LEU A 138 17.80 -15.27 -15.18
CA LEU A 138 16.68 -16.00 -15.82
C LEU A 138 17.13 -16.73 -17.09
N ALA A 139 17.99 -16.12 -17.91
CA ALA A 139 18.54 -16.75 -19.10
C ALA A 139 19.41 -17.97 -18.74
N ALA A 140 20.28 -17.83 -17.74
CA ALA A 140 21.11 -18.93 -17.24
C ALA A 140 20.27 -20.09 -16.67
N LYS A 141 19.21 -19.78 -15.90
CA LYS A 141 18.27 -20.79 -15.39
C LYS A 141 17.52 -21.50 -16.52
N LYS A 142 17.12 -20.79 -17.57
CA LYS A 142 16.51 -21.42 -18.75
C LYS A 142 17.50 -22.35 -19.45
N ALA A 143 18.73 -21.90 -19.65
CA ALA A 143 19.78 -22.71 -20.29
C ALA A 143 20.09 -23.99 -19.50
N SER A 144 20.16 -23.92 -18.16
CA SER A 144 20.39 -25.11 -17.33
C SER A 144 19.22 -26.09 -17.34
N LEU A 145 17.96 -25.59 -17.34
CA LEU A 145 16.77 -26.43 -17.49
C LEU A 145 16.69 -27.12 -18.86
N GLN A 146 17.14 -26.43 -19.92
CA GLN A 146 17.27 -27.01 -21.25
C GLN A 146 18.35 -28.09 -21.30
N GLN A 147 19.52 -27.84 -20.71
CA GLN A 147 20.60 -28.84 -20.63
C GLN A 147 20.22 -30.09 -19.83
N ALA A 148 19.41 -29.93 -18.79
CA ALA A 148 18.92 -31.05 -17.97
C ALA A 148 17.76 -31.84 -18.62
N GLY A 149 17.39 -31.54 -19.87
CA GLY A 149 16.31 -32.24 -20.59
C GLY A 149 14.90 -31.98 -20.04
N LEU A 150 14.76 -31.04 -19.10
CA LEU A 150 13.51 -30.66 -18.43
C LEU A 150 12.74 -29.55 -19.18
N MET A 151 13.31 -29.00 -20.27
CA MET A 151 12.63 -28.13 -21.23
C MET A 151 12.98 -28.58 -22.65
N THR A 152 11.99 -29.07 -23.40
CA THR A 152 12.13 -29.27 -24.84
C THR A 152 12.08 -27.88 -25.52
N SER A 153 12.96 -27.62 -26.46
CA SER A 153 12.86 -26.43 -27.30
C SER A 153 11.61 -26.56 -28.17
N ASP A 154 10.52 -25.94 -27.74
CA ASP A 154 9.29 -25.85 -28.55
C ASP A 154 9.61 -25.07 -29.84
N PRO A 155 9.26 -25.58 -31.04
CA PRO A 155 9.54 -24.89 -32.29
C PRO A 155 8.82 -23.53 -32.36
N ALA A 156 9.47 -22.59 -33.05
CA ALA A 156 9.09 -21.18 -33.12
C ALA A 156 7.58 -20.95 -33.34
N PRO A 157 6.93 -20.06 -32.55
CA PRO A 157 5.51 -19.76 -32.74
C PRO A 157 5.30 -18.93 -34.03
N PRO A 158 4.21 -19.14 -34.78
CA PRO A 158 3.91 -18.32 -35.95
C PRO A 158 3.59 -16.88 -35.55
N ALA A 159 4.06 -15.94 -36.37
CA ALA A 159 3.91 -14.50 -36.19
C ALA A 159 2.44 -14.11 -35.95
N ARG A 160 2.12 -13.56 -34.77
CA ARG A 160 0.82 -12.96 -34.48
C ARG A 160 0.93 -11.43 -34.36
N ALA A 161 0.00 -10.80 -35.06
CA ALA A 161 -0.16 -9.38 -35.27
C ALA A 161 -0.34 -8.55 -33.98
N ALA A 162 0.04 -7.28 -34.10
CA ALA A 162 0.03 -6.26 -33.05
C ALA A 162 -1.33 -6.12 -32.36
N SER A 163 -1.36 -6.38 -31.04
CA SER A 163 -2.47 -5.99 -30.18
C SER A 163 -2.12 -4.72 -29.41
N ARG A 164 -2.94 -3.68 -29.61
CA ARG A 164 -2.86 -2.38 -28.93
C ARG A 164 -2.99 -2.58 -27.41
N ALA A 165 -2.00 -2.05 -26.69
CA ALA A 165 -1.95 -2.02 -25.24
C ALA A 165 -3.17 -1.29 -24.64
N ARG A 166 -4.04 -2.03 -23.97
CA ARG A 166 -4.99 -1.49 -23.00
C ARG A 166 -4.24 -1.34 -21.67
N ARG A 167 -4.01 -0.10 -21.24
CA ARG A 167 -3.37 0.28 -19.97
C ARG A 167 -4.37 0.16 -18.81
N PRO A 168 -4.17 -0.70 -17.78
CA PRO A 168 -5.05 -0.75 -16.63
C PRO A 168 -4.29 -0.54 -15.30
N TRP A 169 -3.29 0.36 -15.26
CA TRP A 169 -2.52 0.64 -14.02
C TRP A 169 -2.85 1.98 -13.35
N LEU A 170 -3.82 2.74 -13.85
CA LEU A 170 -4.46 3.83 -13.12
C LEU A 170 -5.42 3.26 -12.05
N ARG A 171 -4.88 2.62 -11.02
CA ARG A 171 -5.68 2.32 -9.82
C ARG A 171 -4.87 2.03 -8.57
N TRP A 172 -3.79 2.77 -8.33
CA TRP A 172 -3.24 2.89 -6.98
C TRP A 172 -2.85 4.35 -6.74
N VAL A 173 -3.27 4.89 -5.59
CA VAL A 173 -3.17 6.30 -5.14
C VAL A 173 -4.29 7.23 -5.62
N ARG A 174 -5.54 6.90 -5.28
CA ARG A 174 -6.50 7.87 -4.74
C ARG A 174 -7.37 7.18 -3.69
N ARG A 175 -6.90 7.16 -2.45
CA ARG A 175 -7.77 6.97 -1.29
C ARG A 175 -7.20 7.71 -0.09
N ARG A 176 -7.58 8.97 0.03
CA ARG A 176 -7.70 9.75 1.27
C ARG A 176 -8.60 10.97 0.98
N PRO A 177 -9.26 11.48 2.02
CA PRO A 177 -10.36 10.90 2.78
C PRO A 177 -11.72 11.09 2.08
#